data_AF-A0A842V1E0-F1
#
_entry.id   AF-A0A842V1E0-F1
#
_cell.length_a   1.000
_cell.length_b   1.000
_cell.length_c   1.000
_cell.angle_alpha   90.00
_cell.angle_beta   90.00
_cell.angle_gamma   90.00
#
_symmetry.space_group_name_H-M   'P 1'
#
loop_
_entity.id
_entity.type
_entity.pdbx_description
1 polymer ?
#
loop_
_entity_poly.entity_id
_entity_poly.type
_entity_poly.pdbx_seq_one_letter_code
_entity_poly.pdbx_strand_id
1 'polypeptide(L)'
;MNEKRLNENMILIGGPGTNLVTEKVNQYLPAKFNEDNYWKSIKSKNNEYTDDTCGLIIKTLNPFNKDKFILLLAGLRVTGTKSCIIALMNQCSELLKGYDRGSLSRVVKGYDFDGDGKIDGVEILE
;
A
#
# COMPACT_ATOMS: atom_id res chain seq x y z
N MET A 1 -12.99 17.48 4.78
CA MET A 1 -12.04 17.22 3.67
C MET A 1 -12.59 17.89 2.43
N ASN A 2 -11.80 18.71 1.73
CA ASN A 2 -12.26 19.41 0.53
C ASN A 2 -12.17 18.45 -0.67
N GLU A 3 -13.31 18.03 -1.23
CA GLU A 3 -13.37 17.07 -2.34
C GLU A 3 -12.59 17.52 -3.58
N LYS A 4 -12.37 18.84 -3.72
CA LYS A 4 -11.56 19.46 -4.77
C LYS A 4 -10.10 19.00 -4.85
N ARG A 5 -9.58 18.23 -3.87
CA ARG A 5 -8.19 17.73 -3.91
C ARG A 5 -8.07 16.27 -4.37
N LEU A 6 -9.19 15.57 -4.55
CA LEU A 6 -9.19 14.17 -5.00
C LEU A 6 -8.72 14.02 -6.45
N ASN A 7 -8.76 15.09 -7.24
CA ASN A 7 -8.38 15.12 -8.66
C ASN A 7 -6.91 15.54 -8.89
N GLU A 8 -6.07 15.54 -7.86
CA GLU A 8 -4.65 15.89 -7.94
C GLU A 8 -3.72 14.68 -7.85
N ASN A 9 -2.41 14.91 -8.00
CA ASN A 9 -1.43 13.91 -7.61
C ASN A 9 -1.47 13.74 -6.09
N MET A 10 -1.53 12.49 -5.61
CA MET A 10 -1.64 12.19 -4.19
C MET A 10 -0.61 11.17 -3.74
N ILE A 11 0.01 11.43 -2.58
CA ILE A 11 0.70 10.41 -1.81
C ILE A 11 -0.22 10.08 -0.63
N LEU A 12 -0.72 8.85 -0.60
CA LEU A 12 -1.63 8.34 0.41
C LEU A 12 -0.86 7.45 1.37
N ILE A 13 -0.81 7.84 2.64
CA ILE A 13 -0.17 7.06 3.69
C ILE A 13 -1.25 6.66 4.69
N GLY A 14 -1.30 5.38 5.03
CA GLY A 14 -2.26 4.80 5.95
C GLY A 14 -3.43 4.11 5.26
N GLY A 15 -3.87 3.00 5.87
CA GLY A 15 -4.90 2.12 5.33
C GLY A 15 -6.32 2.69 5.41
N PRO A 16 -7.26 2.07 4.69
CA PRO A 16 -8.63 2.59 4.52
C PRO A 16 -9.43 2.68 5.83
N GLY A 17 -9.09 1.87 6.84
CA GLY A 17 -9.71 1.99 8.17
C GLY A 17 -9.35 3.26 8.96
N THR A 18 -8.36 4.03 8.50
CA THR A 18 -7.92 5.28 9.18
C THR A 18 -7.76 6.47 8.22
N ASN A 19 -7.78 6.23 6.91
CA ASN A 19 -7.64 7.25 5.88
C ASN A 19 -8.81 7.17 4.88
N LEU A 20 -9.74 8.12 4.99
CA LEU A 20 -10.94 8.21 4.15
C LEU A 20 -10.64 8.36 2.65
N VAL A 21 -9.47 8.92 2.27
CA VAL A 21 -9.08 8.98 0.85
C VAL A 21 -8.65 7.60 0.39
N THR A 22 -7.85 6.89 1.19
CA THR A 22 -7.46 5.50 0.91
C THR A 22 -8.69 4.61 0.78
N GLU A 23 -9.69 4.79 1.64
CA GLU A 23 -10.99 4.11 1.56
C GLU A 23 -11.67 4.31 0.21
N LYS A 24 -11.84 5.57 -0.21
CA LYS A 24 -12.49 5.91 -1.48
C LYS A 24 -11.77 5.32 -2.69
N VAL A 25 -10.44 5.24 -2.66
CA VAL A 25 -9.66 4.71 -3.79
C VAL A 25 -9.56 3.19 -3.79
N ASN A 26 -9.79 2.51 -2.65
CA ASN A 26 -9.53 1.08 -2.46
C ASN A 26 -10.20 0.20 -3.52
N GLN A 27 -11.44 0.51 -3.90
CA GLN A 27 -12.21 -0.25 -4.89
C GLN A 27 -11.59 -0.23 -6.31
N TYR A 28 -10.73 0.74 -6.61
CA TYR A 28 -10.11 0.92 -7.92
C TYR A 28 -8.69 0.34 -7.99
N LEU A 29 -8.15 -0.17 -6.88
CA LEU A 29 -6.78 -0.66 -6.81
C LEU A 29 -6.65 -2.09 -7.37
N PRO A 30 -5.53 -2.42 -8.04
CA PRO A 30 -5.29 -3.77 -8.57
C PRO A 30 -5.18 -4.85 -7.47
N ALA A 31 -4.56 -4.50 -6.34
CA ALA A 31 -4.66 -5.24 -5.09
C ALA A 31 -5.31 -4.31 -4.06
N LYS A 32 -6.15 -4.85 -3.18
CA LYS A 32 -7.01 -4.03 -2.32
C LYS A 32 -7.18 -4.60 -0.92
N PHE A 33 -7.50 -3.74 0.02
CA PHE A 33 -7.91 -4.13 1.35
C PHE A 33 -9.33 -4.71 1.31
N ASN A 34 -9.59 -5.68 2.18
CA ASN A 34 -10.91 -6.30 2.29
C ASN A 34 -11.97 -5.27 2.72
N GLU A 35 -13.02 -5.11 1.91
CA GLU A 35 -14.06 -4.07 2.11
C GLU A 35 -15.01 -4.40 3.28
N ASP A 36 -15.21 -5.68 3.61
CA ASP A 36 -16.01 -6.08 4.78
C ASP A 36 -15.25 -5.76 6.09
N ASN A 37 -13.93 -5.84 6.04
CA ASN A 37 -13.06 -5.50 7.16
C ASN A 37 -11.65 -5.16 6.66
N TYR A 38 -11.34 -3.86 6.59
CA TYR A 38 -10.06 -3.36 6.07
C TYR A 38 -8.82 -3.85 6.81
N TRP A 39 -8.97 -4.31 8.05
CA TRP A 39 -7.92 -4.85 8.89
C TRP A 39 -7.71 -6.36 8.72
N LYS A 40 -8.58 -7.04 7.96
CA LYS A 40 -8.57 -8.49 7.81
C LYS A 40 -7.51 -8.97 6.83
N SER A 41 -7.45 -8.38 5.64
CA SER A 41 -6.55 -8.85 4.59
C SER A 41 -6.34 -7.86 3.45
N ILE A 42 -5.20 -8.01 2.78
CA ILE A 42 -4.91 -7.46 1.46
C ILE A 42 -5.14 -8.60 0.46
N LYS A 43 -5.97 -8.37 -0.55
CA LYS A 43 -6.24 -9.32 -1.64
C LYS A 43 -5.59 -8.83 -2.92
N SER A 44 -4.71 -9.65 -3.49
CA SER A 44 -4.25 -9.50 -4.86
C SER A 44 -5.00 -10.48 -5.77
N LYS A 45 -4.59 -10.58 -7.03
CA LYS A 45 -5.25 -11.47 -8.01
C LYS A 45 -5.20 -12.94 -7.59
N ASN A 46 -4.08 -13.37 -7.01
CA ASN A 46 -3.81 -14.78 -6.74
C ASN A 46 -3.64 -15.08 -5.24
N ASN A 47 -3.45 -14.06 -4.40
CA ASN A 47 -3.06 -14.22 -3.00
C ASN A 47 -3.94 -13.38 -2.07
N GLU A 48 -4.06 -13.85 -0.83
CA GLU A 48 -4.64 -13.09 0.28
C GLU A 48 -3.64 -13.06 1.43
N TYR A 49 -3.30 -11.85 1.87
CA TYR A 49 -2.30 -11.60 2.91
C TYR A 49 -3.01 -11.10 4.16
N THR A 50 -2.83 -11.78 5.28
CA THR A 50 -3.55 -11.53 6.54
C THR A 50 -2.66 -11.09 7.69
N ASP A 51 -1.34 -11.10 7.50
CA ASP A 51 -0.37 -10.74 8.54
C ASP A 51 -0.40 -9.22 8.79
N ASP A 52 -0.47 -8.81 10.06
CA ASP A 52 -0.57 -7.40 10.45
C ASP A 52 0.63 -6.54 10.00
N THR A 53 1.77 -7.19 9.75
CA THR A 53 3.00 -6.56 9.22
C THR A 53 2.99 -6.42 7.70
N CYS A 54 1.98 -6.96 7.02
CA CYS A 54 1.83 -6.80 5.58
C CYS A 54 1.33 -5.41 5.20
N GLY A 55 1.83 -4.93 4.07
CA GLY A 55 1.41 -3.68 3.48
C GLY A 55 1.47 -3.69 1.97
N LEU A 56 0.86 -2.66 1.40
CA LEU A 56 0.60 -2.48 -0.01
C LEU A 56 1.22 -1.17 -0.48
N ILE A 57 2.09 -1.28 -1.50
CA ILE A 57 2.70 -0.16 -2.19
C ILE A 57 2.14 -0.13 -3.61
N ILE A 58 1.38 0.90 -3.95
CA ILE A 58 0.80 1.04 -5.29
C ILE A 58 1.12 2.41 -5.88
N LYS A 59 1.64 2.42 -7.10
CA LYS A 59 1.58 3.60 -7.97
C LYS A 59 0.53 3.32 -9.05
N THR A 60 -0.46 4.18 -9.23
CA THR A 60 -1.47 4.02 -10.28
C THR A 60 -1.99 5.36 -10.76
N LEU A 61 -2.75 5.37 -11.87
CA LEU A 61 -3.50 6.54 -12.29
C LEU A 61 -4.57 6.87 -11.25
N ASN A 62 -4.80 8.15 -11.02
CA ASN A 62 -5.82 8.60 -10.11
C ASN A 62 -7.22 8.29 -10.72
N PRO A 63 -8.09 7.52 -10.03
CA PRO A 63 -9.40 7.15 -10.55
C PRO A 63 -10.34 8.36 -10.73
N PHE A 64 -10.07 9.47 -10.03
CA PHE A 64 -10.84 10.71 -10.13
C PHE A 64 -10.26 11.71 -11.16
N ASN A 65 -9.03 11.47 -11.65
CA ASN A 65 -8.41 12.24 -12.73
C ASN A 65 -7.30 11.42 -13.41
N LYS A 66 -7.55 10.95 -14.64
CA LYS A 66 -6.63 10.05 -15.36
C LYS A 66 -5.32 10.71 -15.80
N ASP A 67 -5.19 12.03 -15.69
CA ASP A 67 -3.94 12.76 -15.96
C ASP A 67 -3.04 12.88 -14.71
N LYS A 68 -3.49 12.36 -13.58
CA LYS A 68 -2.79 12.41 -12.30
C LYS A 68 -2.52 11.00 -11.77
N PHE A 69 -1.67 10.91 -10.76
CA PHE A 69 -1.26 9.64 -10.16
C PHE A 69 -1.51 9.61 -8.66
N ILE A 70 -1.64 8.39 -8.15
CA ILE A 70 -1.64 8.08 -6.73
C ILE A 70 -0.42 7.21 -6.43
N LEU A 71 0.30 7.55 -5.37
CA LEU A 71 1.23 6.65 -4.69
C LEU A 71 0.63 6.30 -3.32
N LEU A 72 0.27 5.04 -3.12
CA LEU A 72 -0.28 4.51 -1.88
C LEU A 72 0.79 3.72 -1.12
N LEU A 73 0.90 3.97 0.18
CA LEU A 73 1.69 3.23 1.16
C LEU A 73 0.79 2.92 2.35
N ALA A 74 0.26 1.70 2.43
CA ALA A 74 -0.71 1.36 3.45
C ALA A 74 -0.55 -0.07 3.94
N GLY A 75 -0.60 -0.27 5.27
CA GLY A 75 -0.61 -1.59 5.89
C GLY A 75 -1.96 -2.01 6.41
N LEU A 76 -2.09 -3.31 6.73
CA LEU A 76 -3.21 -3.82 7.53
C LEU A 76 -3.22 -3.21 8.93
N ARG A 77 -2.04 -2.93 9.49
CA ARG A 77 -1.85 -2.15 10.72
C ARG A 77 -0.82 -1.04 10.50
N VAL A 78 -0.58 -0.28 11.56
CA VAL A 78 0.50 0.71 11.59
C VAL A 78 1.86 0.08 11.30
N THR A 79 2.10 -1.16 11.77
CA THR A 79 3.31 -1.94 11.49
C THR A 79 3.45 -2.22 10.00
N GLY A 80 2.41 -2.71 9.32
CA GLY A 80 2.44 -2.88 7.87
C GLY A 80 2.69 -1.59 7.09
N THR A 81 2.17 -0.45 7.56
CA THR A 81 2.45 0.85 6.93
C THR A 81 3.93 1.23 7.08
N LYS A 82 4.54 0.94 8.24
CA LYS A 82 5.98 1.09 8.44
C LYS A 82 6.76 0.17 7.51
N SER A 83 6.34 -1.09 7.32
CA SER A 83 6.96 -2.02 6.36
C SER A 83 7.01 -1.42 4.95
N CYS A 84 5.92 -0.78 4.50
CA CYS A 84 5.91 -0.10 3.21
C CYS A 84 6.95 1.02 3.11
N ILE A 85 7.06 1.85 4.14
CA ILE A 85 8.02 2.96 4.18
C ILE A 85 9.45 2.42 4.18
N ILE A 86 9.74 1.40 5.00
CA ILE A 86 11.07 0.79 5.08
C ILE A 86 11.45 0.15 3.74
N ALA A 87 10.54 -0.58 3.08
CA ALA A 87 10.78 -1.11 1.74
C ALA A 87 11.09 0.00 0.73
N LEU A 88 10.30 1.08 0.74
CA LEU A 88 10.52 2.21 -0.17
C LEU A 88 11.89 2.86 0.05
N MET A 89 12.32 3.01 1.30
CA MET A 89 13.60 3.66 1.64
C MET A 89 14.81 2.76 1.36
N ASN A 90 14.70 1.46 1.68
CA ASN A 90 15.85 0.55 1.70
C ASN A 90 15.93 -0.37 0.48
N GLN A 91 14.83 -0.59 -0.23
CA GLN A 91 14.71 -1.58 -1.32
C GLN A 91 14.03 -0.97 -2.57
N CYS A 92 14.18 0.34 -2.78
CA CYS A 92 13.55 1.05 -3.90
C CYS A 92 13.85 0.41 -5.27
N SER A 93 15.09 -0.05 -5.49
CA SER A 93 15.48 -0.71 -6.75
C SER A 93 14.73 -2.02 -6.99
N GLU A 94 14.55 -2.85 -5.96
CA GLU A 94 13.79 -4.10 -6.08
C GLU A 94 12.29 -3.85 -6.20
N LEU A 95 11.74 -2.86 -5.49
CA LEU A 95 10.34 -2.45 -5.66
C LEU A 95 10.04 -2.03 -7.10
N LEU A 96 10.95 -1.28 -7.72
CA LEU A 96 10.83 -0.79 -9.09
C LEU A 96 11.27 -1.81 -10.14
N LYS A 97 11.66 -3.02 -9.77
CA LYS A 97 12.08 -4.05 -10.71
C LYS A 97 10.94 -4.40 -11.67
N GLY A 98 11.22 -4.32 -12.97
CA GLY A 98 10.22 -4.53 -14.01
C GLY A 98 9.21 -3.39 -14.18
N TYR A 99 9.34 -2.30 -13.43
CA TYR A 99 8.54 -1.09 -13.62
C TYR A 99 9.20 -0.19 -14.68
N ASP A 100 8.50 0.04 -15.77
CA ASP A 100 8.89 1.01 -16.81
C ASP A 100 8.01 2.26 -16.73
N ARG A 101 6.69 2.06 -16.86
CA ARG A 101 5.71 3.15 -16.87
C ARG A 101 4.33 2.69 -16.39
N GLY A 102 3.51 3.66 -16.00
CA GLY A 102 2.12 3.41 -15.61
C GLY A 102 1.98 2.99 -14.15
N SER A 103 1.59 1.73 -13.93
CA SER A 103 1.20 1.21 -12.62
C SER A 103 2.23 0.27 -12.01
N LEU A 104 2.39 0.35 -10.70
CA LEU A 104 3.14 -0.56 -9.85
C LEU A 104 2.20 -1.05 -8.75
N SER A 105 2.28 -2.33 -8.41
CA SER A 105 1.60 -2.89 -7.24
C SER A 105 2.55 -3.89 -6.59
N ARG A 106 2.88 -3.66 -5.32
CA ARG A 106 3.75 -4.53 -4.53
C ARG A 106 3.12 -4.82 -3.19
N VAL A 107 3.15 -6.08 -2.79
CA VAL A 107 2.82 -6.47 -1.41
C VAL A 107 4.12 -6.72 -0.69
N VAL A 108 4.26 -6.14 0.49
CA VAL A 108 5.45 -6.28 1.33
C VAL A 108 5.06 -6.85 2.68
N LYS A 109 6.00 -7.56 3.31
CA LYS A 109 5.88 -8.06 4.68
C LYS A 109 7.07 -7.61 5.51
N GLY A 110 6.78 -7.02 6.67
CA GLY A 110 7.80 -6.69 7.65
C GLY A 110 8.13 -7.88 8.55
N TYR A 111 9.37 -7.96 8.99
CA TYR A 111 9.84 -8.94 9.95
C TYR A 111 10.46 -8.24 11.15
N ASP A 112 10.05 -8.69 12.32
CA ASP A 112 10.62 -8.37 13.63
C ASP A 112 11.44 -9.60 14.05
N PHE A 113 12.75 -9.52 13.92
CA PHE A 113 13.65 -10.66 14.13
C PHE A 113 14.03 -10.81 15.61
N ASP A 114 14.09 -9.71 16.35
CA ASP A 114 14.47 -9.72 17.76
C ASP A 114 13.26 -9.68 18.73
N GLY A 115 12.06 -9.48 18.20
CA GLY A 115 10.80 -9.52 18.94
C GLY A 115 10.52 -8.25 19.74
N ASP A 116 11.21 -7.14 19.46
CA ASP A 116 11.04 -5.87 20.18
C ASP A 116 9.83 -5.03 19.71
N GLY A 117 9.11 -5.52 18.69
CA GLY A 117 7.96 -4.87 18.07
C GLY A 117 8.31 -3.89 16.95
N LYS A 118 9.59 -3.78 16.56
CA LYS A 118 10.04 -2.99 15.41
C LYS A 118 10.23 -3.88 14.19
N ILE A 119 10.24 -3.24 13.03
CA ILE A 119 10.47 -3.92 11.76
C ILE A 119 11.97 -3.81 11.46
N ASP A 120 12.66 -4.94 11.54
CA ASP A 120 14.10 -5.08 11.27
C ASP A 120 14.39 -5.36 9.79
N GLY A 121 13.46 -6.04 9.13
CA GLY A 121 13.57 -6.43 7.73
C GLY A 121 12.25 -6.30 7.00
N VAL A 122 12.32 -6.18 5.67
CA VAL A 122 11.14 -6.22 4.81
C VAL A 122 11.41 -7.13 3.62
N GLU A 123 10.41 -7.88 3.22
CA GLU A 123 10.40 -8.70 2.01
C GLU A 123 9.30 -8.23 1.07
N ILE A 124 9.58 -8.26 -0.23
CA ILE A 124 8.60 -8.04 -1.28
C ILE A 124 8.02 -9.41 -1.65
N LEU A 125 6.74 -9.62 -1.37
CA LEU A 125 6.03 -10.87 -1.63
C LEU A 125 5.50 -10.98 -3.06
N GLU A 126 5.18 -9.83 -3.67
CA GLU A 126 4.59 -9.66 -5.01
C GLU A 126 4.98 -8.30 -5.59
#